data_AF-A0A1G2CNI7-F1
#
_entry.id   AF-A0A1G2CNI7-F1
#
_cell.length_a   1.000
_cell.length_b   1.000
_cell.length_c   1.000
_cell.angle_alpha   90.00
_cell.angle_beta   90.00
_cell.angle_gamma   90.00
#
_symmetry.space_group_name_H-M   'P 1'
#
loop_
_entity.id
_entity.type
_entity.pdbx_description
1 polymer ?
#
loop_
_entity_poly.entity_id
_entity_poly.type
_entity_poly.pdbx_seq_one_letter_code
_entity_poly.pdbx_strand_id
1 'polypeptide(L)'
;MWLSEKYSVKVAYLFIGLMPKNKELYKYLQESGFTLVFKEVIYDGGGKPKGNCDADLVLQTTRDAYENKFNKAVIVSSDGDYAGLVNFLINKEKILTVLSPSNEKKCSILLKRTGVKISYLKDQKLIFS
;
A
#
# COMPACT_ATOMS: atom_id res chain seq x y z
N MET A 1 -5.54 11.02 -11.36
CA MET A 1 -4.79 9.81 -10.92
C MET A 1 -5.81 8.70 -10.78
N TRP A 2 -5.61 7.52 -11.36
CA TRP A 2 -6.66 6.48 -11.39
C TRP A 2 -7.27 6.12 -10.02
N LEU A 3 -6.46 6.14 -8.95
CA LEU A 3 -6.94 5.93 -7.57
C LEU A 3 -7.92 7.02 -7.10
N SER A 4 -7.71 8.28 -7.49
CA SER A 4 -8.61 9.38 -7.14
C SER A 4 -9.94 9.25 -7.86
N GLU A 5 -9.93 8.87 -9.14
CA GLU A 5 -11.15 8.70 -9.94
C GLU A 5 -11.95 7.47 -9.52
N LYS A 6 -11.28 6.33 -9.30
CA LYS A 6 -11.96 5.05 -9.03
C LYS A 6 -12.38 4.87 -7.57
N TYR A 7 -11.59 5.39 -6.64
CA TYR A 7 -11.77 5.16 -5.20
C TYR A 7 -11.87 6.45 -4.38
N SER A 8 -11.92 7.62 -5.02
CA SER A 8 -11.96 8.93 -4.34
C SER A 8 -10.76 9.14 -3.38
N VAL A 9 -9.61 8.53 -3.69
CA VAL A 9 -8.38 8.70 -2.90
C VAL A 9 -7.89 10.14 -3.03
N LYS A 10 -7.79 10.82 -1.88
CA LYS A 10 -7.30 12.21 -1.78
C LYS A 10 -5.78 12.29 -1.60
N VAL A 11 -5.20 11.33 -0.88
CA VAL A 11 -3.76 11.25 -0.59
C VAL A 11 -3.34 9.79 -0.80
N ALA A 12 -2.28 9.58 -1.57
CA ALA A 12 -1.72 8.26 -1.83
C ALA A 12 -0.27 8.21 -1.32
N TYR A 13 -0.04 7.44 -0.26
CA TYR A 13 1.31 7.22 0.26
C TYR A 13 1.98 6.04 -0.45
N LEU A 14 3.26 6.20 -0.79
CA LEU A 14 4.11 5.11 -1.26
C LEU A 14 5.35 5.02 -0.37
N PHE A 15 5.43 3.93 0.38
CA PHE A 15 6.55 3.64 1.25
C PHE A 15 7.67 2.98 0.42
N ILE A 16 8.87 3.55 0.47
CA ILE A 16 9.97 3.13 -0.40
C ILE A 16 11.33 3.35 0.26
N GLY A 17 12.26 2.42 0.04
CA GLY A 17 13.65 2.59 0.47
C GLY A 17 14.34 3.71 -0.31
N LEU A 18 15.04 4.60 0.39
CA LEU A 18 15.81 5.69 -0.20
C LEU A 18 17.14 5.18 -0.76
N MET A 19 17.29 5.30 -2.08
CA MET A 19 18.46 4.88 -2.84
C MET A 19 18.85 6.03 -3.78
N PRO A 20 20.06 6.61 -3.66
CA PRO A 20 20.47 7.78 -4.46
C PRO A 20 20.38 7.57 -5.98
N LYS A 21 20.53 6.33 -6.45
CA LYS A 21 20.43 5.98 -7.88
C LYS A 21 19.01 6.06 -8.46
N ASN A 22 17.98 6.16 -7.61
CA ASN A 22 16.57 6.11 -8.03
C ASN A 22 15.91 7.50 -8.08
N LYS A 23 16.68 8.60 -8.12
CA LYS A 23 16.16 9.97 -8.10
C LYS A 23 15.10 10.25 -9.17
N GLU A 24 15.34 9.85 -10.42
CA GLU A 24 14.37 10.05 -11.50
C GLU A 24 13.07 9.26 -11.29
N LEU A 25 13.16 8.05 -10.72
CA LEU A 25 11.97 7.28 -10.34
C LEU A 25 11.17 7.99 -9.25
N TYR A 26 11.84 8.54 -8.24
CA TYR A 26 11.16 9.27 -7.15
C TYR A 26 10.45 10.51 -7.69
N LYS A 27 11.12 11.29 -8.55
CA LYS A 27 10.54 12.44 -9.22
C LYS A 27 9.27 12.06 -9.99
N TYR A 28 9.35 11.03 -10.84
CA TYR A 28 8.21 10.54 -11.61
C TYR A 28 7.03 10.12 -10.72
N LEU A 29 7.29 9.40 -9.62
CA LEU A 29 6.24 8.97 -8.71
C LEU A 29 5.58 10.16 -7.98
N GLN A 30 6.36 11.15 -7.56
CA GLN A 30 5.82 12.36 -6.95
C GLN A 30 4.98 13.18 -7.95
N GLU A 31 5.46 13.37 -9.18
CA GLU A 31 4.73 14.04 -10.26
C GLU A 31 3.44 13.28 -10.64
N SER A 32 3.43 11.95 -10.45
CA SER A 32 2.22 11.11 -10.62
C SER A 32 1.19 11.26 -9.49
N GLY A 33 1.50 12.01 -8.43
CA GLY A 33 0.60 12.31 -7.31
C GLY A 33 0.81 11.47 -6.05
N PHE A 34 1.91 10.71 -5.95
CA PHE A 34 2.23 9.97 -4.73
C PHE A 34 3.01 10.82 -3.72
N THR A 35 2.64 10.70 -2.45
CA THR A 35 3.48 11.16 -1.33
C THR A 35 4.45 10.05 -0.96
N LEU A 36 5.73 10.25 -1.24
CA LEU A 36 6.77 9.26 -0.93
C LEU A 36 7.13 9.32 0.57
N VAL A 37 7.06 8.16 1.23
CA VAL A 37 7.56 7.98 2.59
C VAL A 37 8.83 7.16 2.52
N PHE A 38 9.95 7.81 2.78
CA PHE A 38 11.27 7.21 2.63
C PHE A 38 11.69 6.46 3.89
N LYS A 39 12.14 5.23 3.71
CA LYS A 39 12.91 4.49 4.72
C LYS A 39 14.39 4.57 4.39
N GLU A 40 15.22 4.88 5.38
CA GLU A 40 16.67 4.74 5.24
C GLU A 40 17.03 3.28 4.91
N VAL A 41 17.89 3.09 3.92
CA VAL A 41 18.34 1.76 3.51
C VAL A 41 19.63 1.45 4.24
N ILE A 42 19.57 0.50 5.17
CA ILE A 42 20.76 -0.08 5.78
C ILE A 42 21.21 -1.29 4.96
N TYR A 43 22.51 -1.58 4.96
CA TYR A 43 23.05 -2.77 4.29
C TYR A 43 23.32 -3.85 5.34
N ASP A 44 23.03 -5.10 5.02
CA ASP A 44 23.47 -6.20 5.86
C ASP A 44 24.97 -6.50 5.69
N GLY A 45 25.49 -7.42 6.50
CA GLY A 45 26.90 -7.82 6.44
C GLY A 45 27.34 -8.41 5.09
N GLY A 46 26.41 -8.75 4.19
CA GLY A 46 26.66 -9.21 2.83
C GLY A 46 26.47 -8.12 1.76
N GLY A 47 26.25 -6.86 2.14
CA GLY A 47 26.03 -5.76 1.21
C GLY A 47 24.66 -5.75 0.55
N LYS A 48 23.68 -6.52 1.05
CA LYS A 48 22.29 -6.48 0.55
C LYS A 48 21.53 -5.33 1.21
N PRO A 49 20.84 -4.47 0.44
CA PRO A 49 20.03 -3.40 1.01
C PRO A 49 18.80 -3.96 1.75
N LYS A 50 18.59 -3.51 2.98
CA LYS A 50 17.40 -3.73 3.80
C LYS A 50 16.54 -2.47 3.78
N GLY A 51 15.60 -2.44 2.84
CA GLY A 51 14.65 -1.33 2.64
C GLY A 51 13.19 -1.73 2.85
N ASN A 52 12.90 -2.83 3.57
CA ASN A 52 11.52 -3.24 3.87
C ASN A 52 10.83 -2.14 4.71
N CYS A 53 9.69 -1.66 4.22
CA CYS A 53 8.89 -0.59 4.81
C CYS A 53 7.55 -1.05 5.39
N ASP A 54 7.31 -2.36 5.50
CA ASP A 54 6.06 -2.95 5.99
C ASP A 54 5.71 -2.43 7.39
N ALA A 55 6.69 -2.40 8.31
CA ALA A 55 6.50 -1.90 9.67
C ALA A 55 6.13 -0.41 9.69
N ASP A 56 6.77 0.40 8.84
CA ASP A 56 6.52 1.84 8.76
C ASP A 56 5.12 2.12 8.18
N LEU A 57 4.72 1.35 7.16
CA LEU A 57 3.39 1.40 6.57
C LEU A 57 2.32 1.04 7.60
N VAL A 58 2.50 -0.08 8.30
CA VAL A 58 1.58 -0.52 9.35
C VAL A 58 1.47 0.53 10.45
N LEU A 59 2.60 1.00 10.99
CA LEU A 59 2.62 1.98 12.07
C LEU A 59 1.94 3.29 11.66
N GLN A 60 2.31 3.86 10.51
CA GLN A 60 1.72 5.11 10.04
C GLN A 60 0.21 4.95 9.78
N THR A 61 -0.22 3.86 9.13
CA THR A 61 -1.64 3.62 8.84
C THR A 61 -2.45 3.48 10.13
N THR A 62 -1.92 2.74 11.11
CA THR A 62 -2.56 2.56 12.42
C THR A 62 -2.65 3.89 13.19
N ARG A 63 -1.57 4.67 13.23
CA ARG A 63 -1.56 6.01 13.85
C ARG A 63 -2.58 6.93 13.19
N ASP A 64 -2.54 7.04 11.86
CA ASP A 64 -3.40 7.95 11.12
C ASP A 64 -4.89 7.53 11.20
N ALA A 65 -5.16 6.22 11.35
CA ALA A 65 -6.49 5.71 11.66
C ALA A 65 -6.96 6.14 13.07
N TYR A 66 -6.09 6.01 14.08
CA TYR A 66 -6.38 6.38 15.46
C TYR A 66 -6.60 7.89 15.62
N GLU A 67 -5.78 8.70 14.94
CA GLU A 67 -5.87 10.16 14.92
C GLU A 67 -6.96 10.70 13.98
N ASN A 68 -7.77 9.82 13.38
CA ASN A 68 -8.87 10.18 12.47
C ASN A 68 -8.46 11.06 11.28
N LYS A 69 -7.25 10.86 10.75
CA LYS A 69 -6.75 11.62 9.58
C LYS A 69 -7.38 11.21 8.25
N PHE A 70 -8.13 10.09 8.24
CA PHE A 70 -8.88 9.63 7.08
C PHE A 70 -10.17 8.90 7.49
N ASN A 71 -11.12 8.88 6.55
CA ASN A 71 -12.41 8.20 6.71
C ASN A 71 -12.31 6.71 6.38
N LYS A 72 -11.75 6.38 5.21
CA LYS A 72 -11.50 5.00 4.77
C LYS A 72 -10.15 4.92 4.06
N ALA A 73 -9.45 3.81 4.20
CA ALA A 73 -8.19 3.50 3.53
C ALA A 73 -8.39 2.50 2.39
N VAL A 74 -7.57 2.63 1.35
CA VAL A 74 -7.34 1.60 0.34
C VAL A 74 -5.94 1.06 0.56
N ILE A 75 -5.82 -0.23 0.86
CA ILE A 75 -4.51 -0.88 1.06
C ILE A 75 -4.11 -1.56 -0.25
N VAL A 76 -2.99 -1.15 -0.83
CA VAL A 76 -2.49 -1.73 -2.08
C VAL A 76 -1.46 -2.81 -1.78
N SER A 77 -1.88 -4.08 -1.69
CA SER A 77 -0.98 -5.20 -1.44
C SER A 77 -1.63 -6.55 -1.80
N SER A 78 -0.79 -7.56 -2.05
CA SER A 78 -1.18 -8.96 -2.15
C SER A 78 -0.61 -9.81 -1.00
N ASP A 79 0.16 -9.19 -0.09
CA ASP A 79 0.94 -9.86 0.95
C ASP A 79 0.09 -10.18 2.20
N GLY A 80 0.25 -11.39 2.71
CA GLY A 80 -0.46 -11.88 3.90
C GLY A 80 -0.05 -11.18 5.19
N ASP A 81 1.15 -10.61 5.24
CA ASP A 81 1.67 -9.95 6.44
C ASP A 81 0.84 -8.71 6.85
N TYR A 82 0.09 -8.13 5.89
CA TYR A 82 -0.83 -7.04 6.17
C TYR A 82 -2.20 -7.48 6.71
N ALA A 83 -2.47 -8.79 6.87
CA ALA A 83 -3.76 -9.26 7.38
C ALA A 83 -4.10 -8.69 8.77
N GLY A 84 -3.10 -8.50 9.62
CA GLY A 84 -3.27 -7.85 10.93
C GLY A 84 -3.74 -6.40 10.81
N LEU A 85 -3.11 -5.61 9.93
CA LEU A 85 -3.51 -4.23 9.65
C LEU A 85 -4.92 -4.16 9.06
N VAL A 86 -5.23 -5.06 8.12
CA VAL A 86 -6.56 -5.13 7.49
C VAL A 86 -7.64 -5.42 8.53
N ASN A 87 -7.45 -6.43 9.40
CA ASN A 87 -8.41 -6.73 10.48
C ASN A 87 -8.58 -5.56 11.44
N PHE A 88 -7.49 -4.87 11.81
CA PHE A 88 -7.57 -3.66 12.62
C PHE A 88 -8.44 -2.58 11.94
N LEU A 89 -8.23 -2.32 10.65
CA LEU A 89 -9.02 -1.33 9.91
C LEU A 89 -10.48 -1.75 9.71
N ILE A 90 -10.77 -3.05 9.55
CA ILE A 90 -12.16 -3.56 9.54
C ILE A 90 -12.83 -3.25 10.87
N ASN A 91 -12.20 -3.60 11.99
CA ASN A 91 -12.74 -3.39 13.34
C ASN A 91 -12.93 -1.91 13.68
N LYS A 92 -12.15 -1.02 13.05
CA LYS A 92 -12.31 0.45 13.17
C LYS A 92 -13.25 1.05 12.14
N GLU A 93 -13.86 0.22 11.29
CA GLU A 93 -14.66 0.64 10.14
C GLU A 93 -13.93 1.67 9.26
N LYS A 94 -12.62 1.48 9.06
CA LYS A 94 -11.72 2.41 8.37
C LYS A 94 -11.08 1.84 7.10
N ILE A 95 -11.51 0.68 6.60
CA ILE A 95 -11.07 0.15 5.29
C ILE A 95 -12.18 0.25 4.24
N LEU A 96 -11.81 0.64 3.02
CA LEU A 96 -12.67 0.63 1.84
C LEU A 96 -12.54 -0.68 1.06
N THR A 97 -11.30 -1.05 0.73
CA THR A 97 -10.95 -2.26 -0.02
C THR A 97 -9.45 -2.53 0.13
N VAL A 98 -9.05 -3.78 -0.06
CA VAL A 98 -7.68 -4.10 -0.49
C VAL A 98 -7.64 -4.08 -2.01
N LEU A 99 -6.64 -3.42 -2.59
CA LEU A 99 -6.36 -3.42 -4.01
C LEU A 99 -5.14 -4.30 -4.27
N SER A 100 -5.37 -5.52 -4.73
CA SER A 100 -4.30 -6.48 -4.99
C SER A 100 -3.67 -6.22 -6.37
N PRO A 101 -2.35 -5.96 -6.44
CA PRO A 101 -1.63 -5.89 -7.72
C PRO A 101 -1.51 -7.25 -8.40
N SER A 102 -1.53 -8.35 -7.64
CA SER A 102 -1.54 -9.71 -8.17
C SER A 102 -2.94 -10.16 -8.53
N ASN A 103 -3.05 -11.19 -9.37
CA ASN A 103 -4.32 -11.87 -9.62
C ASN A 103 -4.82 -12.63 -8.37
N GLU A 104 -6.09 -13.03 -8.39
CA GLU A 104 -6.72 -13.75 -7.28
C GLU A 104 -5.92 -14.98 -6.81
N LYS A 105 -5.37 -15.79 -7.72
CA LYS A 105 -4.62 -17.00 -7.35
C LYS A 105 -3.33 -16.71 -6.59
N LYS A 106 -2.74 -15.52 -6.80
CA LYS A 106 -1.49 -15.07 -6.18
C LYS A 106 -1.71 -14.14 -4.98
N CYS A 107 -2.94 -13.71 -4.73
CA CYS A 107 -3.27 -12.92 -3.54
C CYS A 107 -3.33 -13.83 -2.31
N SER A 108 -2.66 -13.41 -1.23
CA SER A 108 -2.54 -14.21 -0.01
C SER A 108 -3.90 -14.67 0.55
N ILE A 109 -3.98 -15.95 0.92
CA ILE A 109 -5.14 -16.53 1.60
C ILE A 109 -5.40 -15.85 2.94
N LEU A 110 -4.35 -15.35 3.62
CA LEU A 110 -4.50 -14.62 4.88
C LEU A 110 -5.31 -13.33 4.70
N LEU A 111 -5.05 -12.57 3.63
CA LEU A 111 -5.85 -11.39 3.28
C LEU A 111 -7.29 -11.78 2.95
N LYS A 112 -7.51 -12.85 2.16
CA LYS A 112 -8.86 -13.32 1.82
C LYS A 112 -9.67 -13.72 3.04
N ARG A 113 -9.03 -14.38 4.02
CA ARG A 113 -9.66 -14.83 5.27
C ARG A 113 -10.10 -13.69 6.19
N THR A 114 -9.62 -12.47 5.98
CA THR A 114 -10.12 -11.29 6.72
C THR A 114 -11.56 -10.92 6.35
N GLY A 115 -12.07 -11.41 5.21
CA GLY A 115 -13.40 -11.05 4.70
C GLY A 115 -13.47 -9.63 4.12
N VAL A 116 -12.35 -8.90 4.02
CA VAL A 116 -12.31 -7.60 3.36
C VAL A 116 -12.68 -7.72 1.88
N LYS A 117 -13.33 -6.69 1.33
CA LYS A 117 -13.45 -6.57 -0.13
C LYS A 117 -12.06 -6.49 -0.75
N ILE A 118 -11.78 -7.34 -1.74
CA ILE A 118 -10.53 -7.33 -2.51
C ILE A 118 -10.87 -7.01 -3.97
N SER A 119 -10.16 -6.02 -4.51
CA SER A 119 -10.20 -5.65 -5.93
C SER A 119 -8.88 -6.02 -6.57
N TYR A 120 -8.88 -6.60 -7.76
CA TYR A 120 -7.65 -7.01 -8.45
C TYR A 120 -7.32 -6.05 -9.60
N LEU A 121 -6.09 -5.52 -9.64
CA LEU A 121 -5.68 -4.55 -10.67
C LEU A 121 -5.74 -5.13 -12.09
N LYS A 122 -5.43 -6.42 -12.26
CA LYS A 122 -5.47 -7.08 -13.57
C LYS A 122 -6.85 -6.99 -14.22
N ASP A 123 -7.89 -7.16 -13.42
CA ASP A 123 -9.28 -7.18 -13.89
C ASP A 123 -9.78 -5.76 -14.21
N GLN A 124 -9.14 -4.74 -13.63
CA GLN A 124 -9.49 -3.33 -13.86
C GLN A 124 -8.77 -2.73 -15.06
N LYS A 125 -7.72 -3.38 -15.60
CA LYS A 125 -7.11 -3.00 -16.88
C LYS A 125 -7.99 -3.33 -18.10
N LEU A 126 -8.81 -4.37 -18.00
CA LEU A 126 -9.70 -4.81 -19.09
C LEU A 126 -10.87 -3.84 -19.37
N ILE A 127 -11.11 -2.86 -18.51
CA ILE A 127 -12.18 -1.87 -18.67
C ILE A 127 -11.72 -0.68 -19.54
N PHE A 128 -10.42 -0.61 -19.85
CA PHE A 128 -9.81 0.49 -20.61
C PHE A 128 -9.00 0.00 -21.84
N SER A 129 -9.25 -1.23 -22.28
CA SER A 129 -8.71 -1.80 -23.53
C SER A 129 -9.79 -1.95 -24.59
#